data_AF-A0A839PI81-F1
#
_entry.id   AF-A0A839PI81-F1
#
_cell.length_a   1.000
_cell.length_b   1.000
_cell.length_c   1.000
_cell.angle_alpha   90.00
_cell.angle_beta   90.00
_cell.angle_gamma   90.00
#
_symmetry.space_group_name_H-M   'P 1'
#
loop_
_entity.id
_entity.type
_entity.pdbx_description
1 polymer ?
#
loop_
_entity_poly.entity_id
_entity_poly.type
_entity_poly.pdbx_seq_one_letter_code
_entity_poly.pdbx_strand_id
1 'polypeptide(L)'
;MQRAALQILCGIDFDALLAASPQEKTGAARRLARLIERERMKGVRGHWSYDLNRHIALKQALDKLKISLTAPADAIRAVGS
;
A
#
# COMPACT_ATOMS: atom_id res chain seq x y z
N MET A 1 3.66 -4.37 15.17
CA MET A 1 3.10 -2.99 15.22
C MET A 1 3.33 -2.22 13.91
N GLN A 2 2.76 -2.65 12.77
CA GLN A 2 2.99 -1.96 11.47
C GLN A 2 1.70 -1.49 10.76
N ARG A 3 0.52 -1.95 11.21
CA ARG A 3 -0.77 -1.57 10.58
C ARG A 3 -1.21 -0.14 10.90
N ALA A 4 -0.98 0.33 12.13
CA ALA A 4 -1.38 1.66 12.56
C ALA A 4 -0.64 2.80 11.84
N ALA A 5 0.66 2.62 11.53
CA ALA A 5 1.46 3.65 10.86
C ALA A 5 0.98 3.91 9.42
N LEU A 6 0.47 2.90 8.72
CA LEU A 6 -0.07 3.03 7.36
C LEU A 6 -1.35 3.87 7.32
N GLN A 7 -2.25 3.65 8.29
CA GLN A 7 -3.51 4.39 8.41
C GLN A 7 -3.25 5.89 8.58
N ILE A 8 -2.30 6.24 9.46
CA ILE A 8 -1.94 7.65 9.75
C ILE A 8 -1.22 8.31 8.57
N LEU A 9 -0.34 7.59 7.87
CA LEU A 9 0.50 8.17 6.82
C LEU A 9 -0.20 8.40 5.49
N CYS A 10 -1.28 7.66 5.20
CA CYS A 10 -2.00 7.76 3.93
C CYS A 10 -3.46 8.21 4.07
N GLY A 11 -4.04 8.20 5.28
CA GLY A 11 -5.48 8.43 5.48
C GLY A 11 -6.34 7.36 4.81
N ILE A 12 -5.77 6.16 4.59
CA ILE A 12 -6.42 5.04 3.92
C ILE A 12 -6.57 3.94 4.94
N ASP A 13 -7.83 3.55 5.20
CA ASP A 13 -8.10 2.33 5.92
C ASP A 13 -7.72 1.15 5.02
N PHE A 14 -6.61 0.50 5.38
CA PHE A 14 -6.01 -0.56 4.58
C PHE A 14 -6.89 -1.81 4.55
N ASP A 15 -7.68 -2.06 5.60
CA ASP A 15 -8.61 -3.18 5.64
C ASP A 15 -9.80 -2.95 4.70
N ALA A 16 -10.38 -1.75 4.74
CA ALA A 16 -11.40 -1.34 3.78
C ALA A 16 -10.88 -1.41 2.33
N LEU A 17 -9.63 -0.98 2.10
CA LEU A 17 -9.02 -1.02 0.77
C LEU A 17 -8.80 -2.46 0.26
N LEU A 18 -8.43 -3.40 1.14
CA LEU A 18 -8.29 -4.80 0.79
C LEU A 18 -9.64 -5.48 0.51
N ALA A 19 -10.73 -4.99 1.07
CA ALA A 19 -12.10 -5.43 0.76
C ALA A 19 -12.71 -4.73 -0.48
N ALA A 20 -12.12 -3.63 -0.93
CA ALA A 20 -12.63 -2.81 -2.04
C ALA A 20 -12.57 -3.53 -3.40
N SER A 21 -13.25 -2.95 -4.39
CA SER A 21 -13.24 -3.46 -5.77
C SER A 21 -11.83 -3.44 -6.40
N PRO A 22 -11.54 -4.31 -7.38
CA PRO A 22 -10.26 -4.28 -8.10
C PRO A 22 -9.91 -2.92 -8.72
N GLN A 23 -10.92 -2.15 -9.14
CA GLN A 23 -10.78 -0.80 -9.71
C GLN A 23 -10.29 0.19 -8.65
N GLU A 24 -10.90 0.18 -7.46
CA GLU A 24 -10.49 1.02 -6.33
C GLU A 24 -9.08 0.66 -5.85
N LYS A 25 -8.78 -0.64 -5.75
CA LYS A 25 -7.44 -1.14 -5.44
C LYS A 25 -6.40 -0.67 -6.46
N THR A 26 -6.72 -0.71 -7.75
CA THR A 26 -5.83 -0.20 -8.81
C THR A 26 -5.60 1.31 -8.68
N GLY A 27 -6.65 2.08 -8.39
CA GLY A 27 -6.55 3.51 -8.13
C GLY A 27 -5.65 3.83 -6.93
N ALA A 28 -5.81 3.11 -5.83
CA ALA A 28 -4.98 3.23 -4.64
C ALA A 28 -3.53 2.82 -4.89
N ALA A 29 -3.28 1.74 -5.66
CA ALA A 29 -1.94 1.32 -6.04
C ALA A 29 -1.19 2.41 -6.81
N ARG A 30 -1.87 3.08 -7.75
CA ARG A 30 -1.30 4.24 -8.47
C ARG A 30 -1.00 5.41 -7.53
N ARG A 31 -1.85 5.68 -6.54
CA ARG A 31 -1.64 6.74 -5.54
C ARG A 31 -0.42 6.43 -4.66
N LEU A 32 -0.31 5.20 -4.17
CA LEU A 32 0.84 4.75 -3.38
C LEU A 32 2.14 4.85 -4.18
N ALA A 33 2.17 4.42 -5.45
CA ALA A 33 3.35 4.55 -6.30
C ALA A 33 3.83 6.01 -6.43
N ARG A 34 2.91 6.97 -6.60
CA ARG A 34 3.25 8.40 -6.64
C ARG A 34 3.80 8.93 -5.32
N LEU A 35 3.30 8.44 -4.19
CA LEU A 35 3.79 8.83 -2.86
C LEU A 35 5.21 8.28 -2.62
N ILE A 36 5.47 7.03 -2.99
CA ILE A 36 6.80 6.42 -2.93
C ILE A 36 7.80 7.23 -3.74
N GLU A 37 7.44 7.61 -4.97
CA GLU A 37 8.35 8.37 -5.83
C GLU A 37 8.62 9.77 -5.27
N ARG A 38 7.59 10.46 -4.77
CA ARG A 38 7.78 11.73 -4.04
C ARG A 38 8.73 11.55 -2.85
N GLU A 39 8.64 10.44 -2.14
CA GLU A 39 9.52 10.15 -1.01
C GLU A 39 10.95 9.91 -1.43
N ARG A 40 11.14 9.12 -2.48
CA ARG A 40 12.44 8.85 -3.07
C ARG A 40 13.11 10.15 -3.51
N MET A 41 12.36 11.05 -4.15
CA MET A 41 12.86 12.35 -4.58
C MET A 41 13.26 13.25 -3.42
N LYS A 42 12.57 13.19 -2.26
CA LYS A 42 13.01 13.89 -1.05
C LYS A 42 14.36 13.37 -0.56
N GLY A 43 14.53 12.04 -0.54
CA GLY A 43 15.80 11.40 -0.14
C GLY A 43 16.96 11.75 -1.06
N VAL A 44 16.76 11.67 -2.38
CA VAL A 44 17.77 12.04 -3.38
C VAL A 44 18.19 13.50 -3.27
N ARG A 45 17.28 14.40 -2.90
CA ARG A 45 17.56 15.84 -2.73
C ARG A 45 18.10 16.19 -1.33
N GLY A 46 18.30 15.21 -0.45
CA GLY A 46 18.69 15.46 0.94
C GLY A 46 17.67 16.31 1.71
N HIS A 47 16.39 16.28 1.33
CA HIS A 47 15.37 17.10 1.94
C HIS A 47 15.11 16.63 3.38
N TRP A 48 15.10 17.55 4.33
CA TRP A 48 14.96 17.27 5.77
C TRP A 48 13.72 16.44 6.12
N SER A 49 12.65 16.54 5.33
CA SER A 49 11.41 15.79 5.53
C SER A 49 11.42 14.38 4.92
N TYR A 50 12.56 13.92 4.40
CA TYR A 50 12.72 12.55 3.93
C TYR A 50 12.66 11.60 5.12
N ASP A 51 11.89 10.53 4.98
CA ASP A 51 11.78 9.51 6.01
C ASP A 51 11.87 8.11 5.37
N LEU A 52 12.91 7.36 5.75
CA LEU A 52 13.15 5.99 5.27
C LEU A 52 12.06 5.03 5.75
N ASN A 53 11.57 5.18 6.98
CA ASN A 53 10.50 4.34 7.51
C ASN A 53 9.20 4.58 6.76
N ARG A 54 8.91 5.84 6.42
CA ARG A 54 7.79 6.22 5.56
C ARG A 54 7.90 5.60 4.18
N HIS A 55 9.10 5.61 3.58
CA HIS A 55 9.33 4.95 2.29
C HIS A 55 9.08 3.43 2.37
N ILE A 56 9.65 2.75 3.37
CA ILE A 56 9.47 1.31 3.58
C ILE A 56 8.00 0.96 3.80
N ALA A 57 7.29 1.71 4.63
CA ALA A 57 5.87 1.50 4.89
C ALA A 57 5.03 1.64 3.61
N LEU A 58 5.25 2.70 2.82
CA LEU A 58 4.55 2.90 1.54
C LEU A 58 4.80 1.75 0.55
N LYS A 59 6.05 1.24 0.50
CA LYS A 59 6.41 0.12 -0.36
C LYS A 59 5.71 -1.17 0.08
N GLN A 60 5.76 -1.49 1.37
CA GLN A 60 5.06 -2.65 1.95
C GLN A 60 3.55 -2.59 1.72
N ALA A 61 2.94 -1.39 1.79
CA ALA A 61 1.54 -1.17 1.48
C ALA A 61 1.22 -1.54 0.02
N LEU A 62 2.03 -1.02 -0.91
CA LEU A 62 1.85 -1.27 -2.34
C LEU A 62 2.01 -2.77 -2.67
N ASP A 63 3.01 -3.43 -2.09
CA ASP A 63 3.26 -4.84 -2.34
C ASP A 63 2.10 -5.71 -1.85
N LYS A 64 1.56 -5.45 -0.64
CA LYS A 64 0.37 -6.14 -0.12
C LYS A 64 -0.85 -5.94 -1.02
N LEU A 65 -1.05 -4.72 -1.52
CA LEU A 65 -2.17 -4.39 -2.41
C LEU A 65 -2.05 -5.10 -3.77
N LYS A 66 -0.83 -5.18 -4.33
CA LYS A 66 -0.56 -5.93 -5.56
C LYS A 66 -0.81 -7.42 -5.40
N ILE A 67 -0.37 -8.01 -4.28
CA ILE A 67 -0.65 -9.41 -3.97
C ILE A 67 -2.16 -9.66 -3.93
N SER A 68 -2.94 -8.76 -3.31
CA SER A 68 -4.41 -8.85 -3.30
C SER A 68 -5.06 -8.70 -4.68
N LEU A 69 -4.43 -8.00 -5.62
CA LEU A 69 -4.91 -7.86 -7.01
C LEU A 69 -4.57 -9.08 -7.88
N THR A 70 -3.48 -9.78 -7.58
CA THR A 70 -3.03 -10.96 -8.33
C THR A 70 -3.56 -12.27 -7.76
N ALA A 71 -3.90 -12.30 -6.46
CA ALA A 71 -4.55 -13.46 -5.85
C ALA A 71 -5.92 -13.69 -6.51
N PRO A 72 -6.18 -14.89 -7.08
CA PRO A 72 -7.49 -15.20 -7.63
C PRO A 72 -8.54 -15.10 -6.52
N ALA A 73 -9.66 -14.42 -6.81
CA ALA A 73 -10.77 -14.21 -5.89
C ALA A 73 -11.37 -15.52 -5.32
N ASP A 74 -10.99 -16.68 -5.89
CA ASP A 74 -11.54 -17.99 -5.59
C ASP A 74 -10.67 -18.86 -4.65
N ALA A 75 -9.42 -18.46 -4.33
CA ALA A 75 -8.54 -19.28 -3.50
C ALA A 75 -8.95 -19.36 -2.02
N ILE A 76 -9.90 -18.53 -1.57
CA ILE A 76 -10.40 -18.52 -0.19
C ILE A 76 -11.57 -19.53 0.01
N ARG A 77 -12.15 -20.08 -1.07
CA ARG A 77 -13.31 -21.00 -0.98
C ARG A 77 -12.99 -22.50 -1.07
N ALA A 78 -11.73 -22.90 -1.29
CA ALA A 78 -11.37 -24.28 -1.61
C ALA A 78 -10.66 -25.08 -0.47
N VAL A 79 -10.77 -24.63 0.78
CA VAL A 79 -10.35 -25.42 1.96
C VAL A 79 -11.54 -25.51 2.90
N GLY A 80 -12.47 -26.41 2.58
CA GLY A 80 -13.70 -26.61 3.36
C GLY A 80 -14.76 -27.42 2.64
N SER A 81 -14.40 -28.60 2.16
CA SER A 81 -15.33 -29.71 1.83
C SER A 81 -14.70 -31.02 2.26
#